data_AF-A0AAW7KMK3-F1
#
_entry.id   AF-A0AAW7KMK3-F1
#
_cell.length_a   1.000
_cell.length_b   1.000
_cell.length_c   1.000
_cell.angle_alpha   90.00
_cell.angle_beta   90.00
_cell.angle_gamma   90.00
#
_symmetry.space_group_name_H-M   'P 1'
#
loop_
_entity.id
_entity.type
_entity.pdbx_description
1 polymer ?
#
loop_
_entity_poly.entity_id
_entity_poly.type
_entity_poly.pdbx_seq_one_letter_code
_entity_poly.pdbx_strand_id
1 'polypeptide(L)' 'MFKLYLNYWKRIFDYKGTSDVIEIFIALAGNFLVIIFLNILGIVIPISWENSLVNFLYIVKLAMIVPAISLLVRVLNKY' A
#
# COMPACT_ATOMS: atom_id res chain seq x y z
N MET A 1 3.65 -7.02 12.50
CA MET A 1 3.49 -5.91 11.54
C MET A 1 3.48 -6.40 10.08
N PHE A 2 4.53 -7.06 9.58
CA PHE A 2 4.60 -7.57 8.19
C PHE A 2 3.41 -8.48 7.79
N LYS A 3 3.06 -9.49 8.61
CA LYS A 3 1.91 -10.37 8.35
C LYS A 3 0.58 -9.63 8.23
N LEU A 4 0.38 -8.56 9.01
CA LEU A 4 -0.83 -7.75 8.98
C LEU A 4 -0.87 -6.89 7.71
N TYR A 5 0.27 -6.35 7.28
CA TYR A 5 0.40 -5.64 6.01
C TYR A 5 0.15 -6.55 4.80
N LEU A 6 0.65 -7.79 4.82
CA LEU A 6 0.32 -8.78 3.78
C LEU A 6 -1.16 -9.11 3.74
N ASN A 7 -1.80 -9.28 4.90
CA ASN A 7 -3.24 -9.52 4.97
C ASN A 7 -4.06 -8.34 4.44
N TYR A 8 -3.62 -7.11 4.68
CA TYR A 8 -4.20 -5.90 4.09
C TYR A 8 -4.25 -5.99 2.56
N TRP A 9 -3.13 -6.37 1.92
CA TRP A 9 -3.06 -6.58 0.47
C TRP A 9 -3.89 -7.77 -0.01
N LYS A 10 -3.90 -8.89 0.72
CA LYS A 10 -4.70 -10.07 0.35
C LYS A 10 -6.20 -9.79 0.36
N ARG A 11 -6.64 -8.84 1.18
CA ARG A 11 -8.04 -8.42 1.32
C ARG A 11 -8.39 -7.22 0.43
N ILE A 12 -7.66 -6.98 -0.65
CA ILE A 12 -7.85 -5.84 -1.56
C ILE A 12 -9.27 -5.71 -2.16
N PHE A 13 -9.98 -6.82 -2.33
CA PHE A 13 -11.35 -6.84 -2.86
C PHE A 13 -12.40 -7.28 -1.82
N ASP A 14 -12.02 -7.36 -0.54
CA ASP A 14 -12.95 -7.71 0.54
C ASP A 14 -13.66 -6.45 1.05
N TYR A 15 -14.84 -6.17 0.49
CA TYR A 15 -15.70 -5.05 0.86
C TYR A 15 -16.85 -5.41 1.81
N LYS A 16 -17.01 -6.70 2.14
CA LYS A 16 -18.11 -7.19 3.00
C LYS A 16 -17.64 -7.52 4.41
N GLY A 17 -16.34 -7.78 4.59
CA GLY A 17 -15.77 -8.05 5.90
C GLY A 17 -15.71 -6.82 6.81
N THR A 18 -15.17 -7.04 8.00
CA THR A 18 -14.85 -5.99 8.98
C THR A 18 -13.33 -5.94 9.24
N SER A 19 -12.87 -4.80 9.72
CA SER A 19 -11.47 -4.56 10.14
C SER A 19 -11.43 -3.60 11.32
N ASP A 20 -10.38 -3.69 12.14
CA ASP A 20 -10.14 -2.74 13.23
C ASP A 20 -9.53 -1.44 12.74
N VAL A 21 -9.84 -0.31 13.41
CA VAL A 21 -9.21 1.00 13.12
C VAL A 21 -7.68 0.92 13.22
N ILE A 22 -7.14 0.06 14.09
CA ILE A 22 -5.70 -0.14 14.21
C ILE A 22 -5.05 -0.64 12.91
N GLU A 23 -5.79 -1.37 12.06
CA GLU A 23 -5.30 -1.83 10.76
C GLU A 23 -5.03 -0.66 9.80
N ILE A 24 -5.69 0.49 9.96
CA ILE A 24 -5.42 1.71 9.18
C ILE A 24 -4.01 2.20 9.47
N PHE A 25 -3.62 2.28 10.74
CA PHE A 25 -2.27 2.72 11.13
C PHE A 25 -1.19 1.75 10.60
N ILE A 26 -1.47 0.45 10.62
CA ILE A 26 -0.55 -0.57 10.08
C ILE A 26 -0.43 -0.44 8.56
N ALA A 27 -1.54 -0.22 7.84
CA ALA A 27 -1.53 -0.01 6.40
C ALA A 27 -0.76 1.25 6.02
N LEU A 28 -0.97 2.37 6.73
CA LEU A 28 -0.23 3.62 6.53
C LEU A 28 1.26 3.43 6.77
N ALA A 29 1.66 2.83 7.91
CA ALA A 29 3.06 2.57 8.21
C ALA A 29 3.72 1.66 7.15
N GLY A 30 3.04 0.60 6.72
CA GLY A 30 3.55 -0.29 5.69
C GLY A 30 3.69 0.38 4.32
N ASN A 31 2.69 1.18 3.90
CA ASN A 31 2.76 1.93 2.65
C ASN A 31 3.89 2.97 2.69
N PHE A 32 4.09 3.63 3.82
CA PHE A 32 5.18 4.59 4.01
C PHE A 32 6.56 3.93 3.88
N LEU A 33 6.74 2.74 4.46
CA LEU A 33 7.98 1.95 4.31
C LEU A 33 8.25 1.56 2.85
N VAL A 34 7.21 1.15 2.11
CA VAL A 34 7.34 0.85 0.68
C VAL A 34 7.77 2.09 -0.10
N ILE A 35 7.18 3.26 0.18
CA ILE A 35 7.55 4.51 -0.47
C ILE A 35 9.01 4.87 -0.16
N ILE A 36 9.47 4.78 1.09
CA ILE A 36 10.86 5.03 1.45
C ILE A 36 11.80 4.11 0.67
N PHE A 37 11.52 2.80 0.69
CA PHE A 37 12.34 1.81 -0.01
C PHE A 37 12.45 2.12 -1.51
N LEU A 38 11.33 2.47 -2.13
CA LEU A 38 11.27 2.81 -3.55
C LEU A 38 12.04 4.10 -3.89
N ASN A 39 12.03 5.11 -3.02
CA ASN A 39 12.83 6.33 -3.22
C ASN A 39 14.33 6.04 -3.08
N ILE A 40 14.73 5.19 -2.14
CA ILE A 40 16.13 4.77 -1.98
C ILE A 40 16.61 4.03 -3.24
N LEU A 41 15.76 3.15 -3.80
CA LEU A 41 16.09 2.47 -5.06
C LEU A 41 16.35 3.49 -6.18
N GLY A 42 15.54 4.55 -6.28
CA GLY A 42 15.73 5.61 -7.27
C GLY A 42 17.12 6.27 -7.26
N ILE A 43 17.83 6.27 -6.14
CA ILE A 43 19.20 6.82 -6.03
C ILE A 43 20.23 5.90 -6.68
N VAL A 44 19.99 4.59 -6.70
CA VAL A 44 20.99 3.57 -7.08
C VAL A 44 20.95 3.22 -8.57
N ILE A 45 19.81 3.45 -9.24
CA ILE A 45 19.60 3.02 -10.63
C ILE A 45 20.21 3.99 -11.64
N PRO A 46 20.63 3.48 -12.82
CA PRO A 46 21.15 4.33 -13.89
C PRO A 46 20.10 5.30 -14.42
N ILE A 47 20.55 6.50 -14.83
CA ILE A 47 19.71 7.56 -15.41
C ILE A 47 18.86 7.06 -16.59
N SER A 48 19.37 6.12 -17.40
CA SER A 48 18.62 5.54 -18.52
C SER A 48 17.37 4.75 -18.11
N TRP A 49 17.29 4.32 -16.84
CA TRP A 49 16.14 3.58 -16.28
C TRP A 49 15.20 4.48 -15.48
N GLU A 50 15.56 5.74 -15.25
CA GLU A 50 14.83 6.67 -14.38
C GLU A 50 13.36 6.79 -14.78
N ASN A 51 13.07 7.03 -16.07
CA ASN A 51 11.69 7.12 -16.57
C ASN A 51 10.89 5.84 -16.36
N SER A 52 11.51 4.67 -16.55
CA SER A 52 10.84 3.38 -16.34
C SER A 52 10.54 3.15 -14.87
N LEU A 53 11.47 3.50 -13.97
CA LEU A 53 11.24 3.43 -12.53
C LEU A 53 10.13 4.40 -12.13
N VAL A 54 10.20 5.68 -12.51
CA VAL A 54 9.22 6.68 -12.13
C VAL A 54 7.80 6.25 -12.54
N ASN A 55 7.64 5.72 -13.75
CA ASN A 55 6.37 5.15 -14.20
C ASN A 55 5.93 3.96 -13.35
N PHE A 56 6.83 3.04 -13.03
CA PHE A 56 6.54 1.93 -12.12
C PHE A 56 6.12 2.43 -10.73
N LEU A 57 6.77 3.46 -10.18
CA LEU A 57 6.40 4.07 -8.91
C LEU A 57 4.99 4.65 -8.93
N TYR A 58 4.59 5.30 -10.02
CA TYR A 58 3.23 5.79 -10.17
C TYR A 58 2.21 4.65 -10.18
N ILE A 59 2.50 3.54 -10.88
CA ILE A 59 1.64 2.36 -10.89
C ILE A 59 1.51 1.77 -9.48
N VAL A 60 2.61 1.62 -8.73
CA VAL A 60 2.56 1.10 -7.36
C VAL A 60 1.75 2.01 -6.45
N LYS A 61 1.94 3.33 -6.53
CA LYS A 61 1.16 4.30 -5.76
C LYS A 61 -0.33 4.21 -6.06
N LEU A 62 -0.70 4.05 -7.34
CA LEU A 62 -2.10 3.84 -7.74
C LEU A 62 -2.65 2.51 -7.21
N ALA A 63 -1.87 1.42 -7.31
CA ALA A 63 -2.27 0.10 -6.83
C ALA A 63 -2.54 0.09 -5.32
N MET A 64 -1.81 0.90 -4.53
CA MET A 64 -2.02 1.06 -3.09
C MET A 64 -3.37 1.67 -2.69
N ILE A 65 -4.02 2.41 -3.60
CA ILE A 65 -5.31 3.06 -3.33
C ILE A 65 -6.42 2.02 -3.17
N VAL A 66 -6.42 0.96 -3.98
CA VAL A 66 -7.47 -0.07 -3.99
C VAL A 66 -7.59 -0.78 -2.63
N PRO A 67 -6.53 -1.35 -2.03
CA PRO A 67 -6.64 -1.99 -0.72
C PRO A 67 -6.92 -0.98 0.39
N ALA A 68 -6.55 0.30 0.22
CA ALA A 68 -6.88 1.36 1.19
C ALA A 68 -8.39 1.65 1.21
N ILE A 69 -9.03 1.78 0.04
CA ILE A 69 -10.49 1.93 -0.06
C ILE A 69 -11.18 0.70 0.55
N SER A 70 -10.71 -0.50 0.20
CA SER A 70 -11.28 -1.74 0.75
C SER A 70 -11.17 -1.79 2.28
N LEU A 71 -10.03 -1.39 2.86
CA LEU A 71 -9.85 -1.30 4.30
C LEU A 71 -10.79 -0.29 4.95
N LEU A 72 -10.96 0.90 4.35
CA LEU A 72 -11.89 1.92 4.86
C LEU A 72 -13.32 1.38 4.91
N VAL A 73 -13.78 0.73 3.83
CA VAL A 73 -15.12 0.10 3.80
C VAL A 73 -15.27 -0.93 4.92
N ARG A 74 -14.26 -1.78 5.14
CA ARG A 74 -14.31 -2.78 6.22
C ARG A 74 -14.30 -2.18 7.62
N VAL A 75 -13.59 -1.08 7.83
CA VAL A 75 -13.63 -0.38 9.11
C VAL A 75 -15.01 0.23 9.33
N LEU A 76 -15.59 0.86 8.30
CA LEU A 76 -16.94 1.41 8.36
C LEU A 76 -18.00 0.34 8.60
N ASN A 77 -17.90 -0.85 7.99
CA ASN A 77 -18.82 -1.97 8.24
C ASN A 77 -18.80 -2.49 9.68
N LYS A 78 -17.76 -2.17 10.47
CA LYS A 78 -17.65 -2.57 11.87
C LYS A 78 -18.40 -1.64 12.82
N TYR A 79 -18.64 -0.40 12.40
CA TYR A 79 -19.35 0.63 13.16
C TYR A 79 -20.79 0.76 12.69
#